data_AF-A0AAW2W1D2-F1
#
_entry.id   AF-A0AAW2W1D2-F1
#
_cell.length_a   1.000
_cell.length_b   1.000
_cell.length_c   1.000
_cell.angle_alpha   90.00
_cell.angle_beta   90.00
_cell.angle_gamma   90.00
#
_symmetry.space_group_name_H-M   'P 1'
#
loop_
_entity.id
_entity.type
_entity.pdbx_description
1 polymer ?
#
loop_
_entity_poly.entity_id
_entity_poly.type
_entity_poly.pdbx_seq_one_letter_code
_entity_poly.pdbx_strand_id
1 'polypeptide(L)'
;MSWTSHSPILPEGSSPEERLTFEKWHEDNRKVCSIILASMTNEIQKQYDRLEDVPSIMLRMKDVYAVPDRHIRYAATKAFFGTKMTEGSSVHSHGVKMLSLVEKLEDLKAGLNNDTYIDVILQSLPPSYDPFIV
;
A
#
# COMPACT_ATOMS: atom_id res chain seq x y z
N MET A 1 0.54 2.97 -12.08
CA MET A 1 0.75 4.36 -12.54
C MET A 1 2.05 4.85 -11.93
N SER A 2 3.08 5.08 -12.76
CA SER A 2 4.39 5.53 -12.31
C SER A 2 4.38 7.05 -12.11
N TRP A 3 4.31 7.51 -10.87
CA TRP A 3 4.38 8.93 -10.48
C TRP A 3 5.82 9.48 -10.53
N THR A 4 6.62 9.09 -11.53
CA THR A 4 8.04 9.47 -11.65
C THR A 4 8.28 10.62 -12.62
N SER A 5 7.24 11.25 -13.17
CA SER A 5 7.42 12.44 -13.98
C SER A 5 7.76 13.62 -13.08
N HIS A 6 9.01 14.07 -13.21
CA HIS A 6 9.44 15.37 -12.73
C HIS A 6 8.60 16.46 -13.41
N SER A 7 8.43 17.62 -12.76
CA SER A 7 7.78 18.78 -13.36
C SER A 7 8.34 19.04 -14.76
N PRO A 8 7.50 19.19 -15.80
CA PRO A 8 7.97 19.44 -17.15
C PRO A 8 8.77 20.73 -17.17
N ILE A 9 9.83 20.76 -17.99
CA ILE A 9 10.64 21.95 -18.25
C ILE A 9 10.29 22.40 -19.67
N LEU A 10 9.99 23.68 -19.85
CA LEU A 10 9.72 24.25 -21.18
C LEU A 10 11.05 24.63 -21.86
N PRO A 11 11.44 23.99 -22.99
CA PRO A 11 12.67 24.33 -23.70
C PRO A 11 12.65 25.69 -24.38
N GLU A 12 13.85 26.26 -24.58
CA GLU A 12 14.02 27.50 -25.34
C GLU A 12 13.73 27.24 -26.83
N GLY A 13 12.77 27.96 -27.42
CA GLY A 13 12.29 27.74 -28.78
C GLY A 13 10.97 26.97 -28.90
N SER A 14 10.31 26.67 -27.78
CA SER A 14 9.02 25.95 -27.80
C SER A 14 7.93 26.64 -28.60
N SER A 15 7.13 25.81 -29.28
CA SER A 15 6.00 26.22 -30.11
C SER A 15 4.87 26.86 -29.27
N PRO A 16 3.96 27.65 -29.88
CA PRO A 16 2.79 28.16 -29.18
C PRO A 16 1.93 27.05 -28.54
N GLU A 17 1.80 25.90 -29.19
CA GLU A 17 1.02 24.76 -28.68
C GLU A 17 1.70 24.10 -27.46
N GLU A 18 3.03 23.99 -27.47
CA GLU A 18 3.82 23.49 -26.33
C GLU A 18 3.69 24.41 -25.13
N ARG A 19 3.73 25.74 -25.36
CA ARG A 19 3.52 26.75 -24.31
C ARG A 19 2.12 26.67 -23.71
N LEU A 20 1.09 26.52 -24.53
CA LEU A 20 -0.30 26.37 -24.06
C LEU A 20 -0.48 25.08 -23.23
N THR A 21 0.15 23.99 -23.67
CA THR A 21 0.12 22.72 -22.95
C THR A 21 0.82 22.82 -21.59
N PHE A 22 1.96 23.51 -21.54
CA PHE A 22 2.71 23.77 -20.32
C PHE A 22 1.93 24.63 -19.32
N GLU A 23 1.30 25.72 -19.77
CA GLU A 23 0.46 26.59 -18.94
C GLU A 23 -0.71 25.81 -18.34
N LYS A 24 -1.38 25.00 -19.18
CA LYS A 24 -2.50 24.15 -18.73
C LYS A 24 -2.04 23.15 -17.67
N TRP A 25 -0.88 22.52 -17.84
CA TRP A 25 -0.31 21.62 -16.84
C TRP A 25 -0.07 22.32 -15.51
N HIS A 26 0.50 23.54 -15.53
CA HIS A 26 0.74 24.33 -14.31
C HIS A 26 -0.56 24.67 -13.58
N GLU A 27 -1.59 25.07 -14.32
CA GLU A 27 -2.91 25.37 -13.76
C GLU A 27 -3.53 24.15 -13.09
N ASP A 28 -3.51 23.00 -13.79
CA ASP A 28 -4.06 21.76 -13.28
C ASP A 28 -3.26 21.25 -12.07
N ASN A 29 -1.93 21.33 -12.10
CA ASN A 29 -1.07 21.00 -10.97
C ASN A 29 -1.40 21.88 -9.75
N ARG A 30 -1.53 23.20 -9.94
CA ARG A 30 -1.87 24.13 -8.86
C ARG A 30 -3.21 23.80 -8.21
N LYS A 31 -4.23 23.48 -9.02
CA LYS A 31 -5.54 23.05 -8.51
C LYS A 31 -5.44 21.78 -7.68
N VAL A 32 -4.70 20.78 -8.15
CA VAL A 32 -4.53 19.52 -7.43
C VAL A 32 -3.75 19.73 -6.13
N CYS A 33 -2.66 20.51 -6.15
CA CYS A 33 -1.94 20.90 -4.93
C CYS A 33 -2.87 21.58 -3.92
N SER A 34 -3.70 22.51 -4.37
CA SER A 34 -4.68 23.20 -3.50
C SER A 34 -5.67 22.22 -2.87
N ILE A 35 -6.17 21.24 -3.64
CA ILE A 35 -7.12 20.23 -3.13
C ILE A 35 -6.43 19.34 -2.09
N ILE A 36 -5.21 18.87 -2.38
CA ILE A 36 -4.43 18.03 -1.46
C ILE A 36 -4.17 18.78 -0.15
N LEU A 37 -3.68 20.01 -0.21
CA LEU A 37 -3.37 20.83 0.97
C LEU A 37 -4.62 21.18 1.77
N ALA A 38 -5.75 21.49 1.12
CA ALA A 38 -7.02 21.77 1.80
C ALA A 38 -7.62 20.54 2.49
N SER A 39 -7.23 19.33 2.07
CA SER A 39 -7.68 18.07 2.68
C SER A 39 -6.87 17.69 3.92
N MET A 40 -5.80 18.43 4.22
CA MET A 40 -4.93 18.20 5.38
C MET A 40 -5.36 19.05 6.57
N THR A 41 -4.96 18.64 7.78
CA THR A 41 -5.07 19.52 8.95
C THR A 41 -4.03 20.65 8.86
N ASN A 42 -4.26 21.76 9.57
CA ASN A 42 -3.37 22.91 9.57
C ASN A 42 -1.92 22.57 9.95
N GLU A 43 -1.71 21.60 10.83
CA GLU A 43 -0.38 21.15 11.27
C GLU A 43 0.36 20.43 10.14
N ILE A 44 -0.34 19.56 9.41
CA ILE A 44 0.23 18.83 8.28
C ILE A 44 0.44 19.80 7.12
N GLN A 45 -0.54 20.65 6.80
CA GLN A 45 -0.46 21.61 5.70
C GLN A 45 0.79 22.50 5.79
N LYS A 46 1.13 23.02 6.98
CA LYS A 46 2.36 23.81 7.22
C LYS A 46 3.66 23.07 6.92
N GLN A 47 3.64 21.74 6.88
CA GLN A 47 4.82 20.97 6.49
C GLN A 47 4.97 20.90 4.96
N TYR A 48 3.88 21.00 4.20
CA TYR A 48 3.86 20.80 2.74
C TYR A 48 3.66 22.09 1.93
N ASP A 49 3.43 23.24 2.57
CA ASP A 49 3.14 24.54 1.95
C ASP A 49 4.23 25.08 1.00
N ARG A 50 5.48 24.65 1.17
CA ARG A 50 6.63 25.02 0.32
C ARG A 50 6.83 24.10 -0.89
N LEU A 51 6.01 23.07 -1.07
CA LEU A 51 6.11 22.16 -2.22
C LEU A 51 5.19 22.65 -3.33
N GLU A 52 5.76 22.86 -4.52
CA GLU A 52 5.07 23.55 -5.63
C GLU A 52 4.39 22.58 -6.61
N ASP A 53 4.76 21.30 -6.57
CA ASP A 53 4.27 20.27 -7.49
C ASP A 53 3.72 19.03 -6.77
N VAL A 54 2.72 18.42 -7.40
CA VAL A 54 2.04 17.21 -6.90
C VAL A 54 3.02 16.05 -6.69
N PRO A 55 3.95 15.72 -7.62
CA PRO A 55 4.95 14.69 -7.38
C PRO A 55 5.76 14.87 -6.09
N SER A 56 6.24 16.08 -5.81
CA SER A 56 6.98 16.40 -4.58
C SER A 56 6.14 16.20 -3.32
N ILE A 57 4.88 16.66 -3.32
CA ILE A 57 3.94 16.44 -2.21
C ILE A 57 3.72 14.93 -1.99
N MET A 58 3.43 14.20 -3.05
CA MET A 58 3.17 12.75 -2.99
C MET A 58 4.39 11.96 -2.52
N LEU A 59 5.59 12.30 -3.00
CA LEU A 59 6.83 11.65 -2.58
C LEU A 59 7.07 11.83 -1.08
N ARG A 60 6.97 13.07 -0.59
CA ARG A 60 7.16 13.35 0.84
C ARG A 60 6.07 12.72 1.70
N MET A 61 4.82 12.69 1.24
CA MET A 61 3.75 11.96 1.93
C MET A 61 4.08 10.47 2.02
N LYS A 62 4.60 9.87 0.95
CA LYS A 62 5.06 8.48 0.97
C LYS A 62 6.21 8.30 1.96
N ASP A 63 7.20 9.18 1.97
CA ASP A 63 8.35 9.03 2.88
C ASP A 63 7.96 9.16 4.36
N VAL A 64 7.02 10.05 4.69
CA VAL A 64 6.61 10.31 6.08
C VAL A 64 5.55 9.32 6.57
N TYR A 65 4.59 8.95 5.72
CA TYR A 65 3.40 8.20 6.11
C TYR A 65 3.31 6.79 5.54
N ALA A 66 4.18 6.40 4.60
CA ALA A 66 4.21 5.00 4.19
C ALA A 66 4.64 4.16 5.38
N VAL A 67 3.79 3.22 5.78
CA VAL A 67 4.21 2.15 6.67
C VAL A 67 5.22 1.32 5.87
N PRO A 68 6.47 1.14 6.35
CA PRO A 68 7.46 0.39 5.59
C PRO A 68 6.94 -1.01 5.29
N ASP A 69 7.13 -1.50 4.06
CA ASP A 69 6.68 -2.84 3.64
C ASP A 69 7.12 -3.93 4.62
N ARG A 70 8.29 -3.75 5.26
CA ARG A 70 8.78 -4.62 6.33
C ARG A 70 7.84 -4.71 7.53
N HIS A 71 7.25 -3.61 7.98
CA HIS A 71 6.32 -3.60 9.12
C HIS A 71 4.98 -4.23 8.74
N ILE A 72 4.46 -3.92 7.54
CA ILE A 72 3.21 -4.52 7.05
C ILE A 72 3.39 -6.04 6.90
N ARG A 73 4.51 -6.46 6.29
CA ARG A 73 4.88 -7.87 6.17
C ARG A 73 5.01 -8.54 7.52
N TYR A 74 5.75 -7.94 8.46
CA TYR A 74 5.87 -8.47 9.82
C TYR A 74 4.50 -8.66 10.49
N ALA A 75 3.60 -7.67 10.39
CA ALA A 75 2.26 -7.76 10.98
C ALA A 75 1.43 -8.87 10.32
N ALA A 76 1.47 -9.00 8.99
CA ALA A 76 0.79 -10.08 8.28
C ALA A 76 1.35 -11.46 8.64
N THR A 77 2.68 -11.59 8.70
CA THR A 77 3.36 -12.82 9.12
C THR A 77 2.95 -13.19 10.55
N LYS A 78 3.00 -12.24 11.49
CA LYS A 78 2.57 -12.46 12.87
C LYS A 78 1.10 -12.91 12.95
N ALA A 79 0.22 -12.29 12.17
CA ALA A 79 -1.19 -12.67 12.12
C ALA A 79 -1.39 -14.09 11.54
N PHE A 80 -0.66 -14.43 10.48
CA PHE A 80 -0.73 -15.75 9.85
C PHE A 80 -0.30 -16.87 10.81
N PHE A 81 0.89 -16.76 11.40
CA PHE A 81 1.40 -17.76 12.34
C PHE A 81 0.64 -17.80 13.67
N GLY A 82 0.05 -16.67 14.08
CA GLY A 82 -0.68 -16.56 15.35
C GLY A 82 -2.18 -16.89 15.27
N THR A 83 -2.76 -17.00 14.07
CA THR A 83 -4.18 -17.28 13.92
C THR A 83 -4.45 -18.77 14.22
N LYS A 84 -5.38 -19.02 15.14
CA LYS A 84 -5.85 -20.36 15.51
C LYS A 84 -7.37 -20.41 15.41
N MET A 85 -7.90 -21.52 14.92
CA MET A 85 -9.33 -21.78 14.88
C MET A 85 -9.81 -22.12 16.29
N THR A 86 -11.02 -21.67 16.65
CA THR A 86 -11.63 -22.04 17.92
C THR A 86 -12.35 -23.39 17.78
N GLU A 87 -12.28 -24.23 18.81
CA GLU A 87 -12.98 -25.52 18.85
C GLU A 87 -14.49 -25.34 18.57
N GLY A 88 -15.05 -26.18 17.70
CA GLY A 88 -16.46 -26.11 17.28
C GLY A 88 -16.84 -24.93 16.38
N SER A 89 -15.90 -24.06 15.97
CA SER A 89 -16.17 -22.97 15.02
C SER A 89 -16.12 -23.43 13.55
N SER A 90 -16.57 -22.57 12.63
CA SER A 90 -16.65 -22.90 11.21
C SER A 90 -15.26 -22.99 10.56
N VAL A 91 -14.89 -24.20 10.12
CA VAL A 91 -13.66 -24.43 9.34
C VAL A 91 -13.64 -23.64 8.03
N HIS A 92 -14.80 -23.44 7.40
CA HIS A 92 -14.88 -22.66 6.16
C HIS A 92 -14.53 -21.18 6.41
N SER A 93 -15.12 -20.57 7.45
CA SER A 93 -14.81 -19.19 7.81
C SER A 93 -13.35 -19.00 8.18
N HIS A 94 -12.78 -19.95 8.92
CA HIS A 94 -11.36 -19.96 9.26
C HIS A 94 -10.47 -20.12 8.02
N GLY A 95 -10.82 -21.02 7.10
CA GLY A 95 -10.09 -21.22 5.84
C GLY A 95 -10.05 -19.97 4.96
N VAL A 96 -11.18 -19.26 4.82
CA VAL A 96 -11.24 -17.98 4.09
C VAL A 96 -10.33 -16.93 4.75
N LYS A 97 -10.32 -16.86 6.09
CA LYS A 97 -9.43 -15.96 6.82
C LYS A 97 -7.96 -16.30 6.58
N MET A 98 -7.58 -17.58 6.66
CA MET A 98 -6.21 -18.02 6.40
C MET A 98 -5.78 -17.74 4.96
N LEU A 99 -6.65 -17.99 3.98
CA LEU A 99 -6.39 -17.67 2.56
C LEU A 99 -6.12 -16.18 2.35
N SER A 100 -6.93 -15.30 2.96
CA SER A 100 -6.70 -13.86 2.86
C SER A 100 -5.36 -13.40 3.44
N LEU A 101 -4.82 -14.14 4.42
CA LEU A 101 -3.49 -13.87 4.99
C LEU A 101 -2.37 -14.39 4.07
N VAL A 102 -2.58 -15.53 3.39
CA VAL A 102 -1.65 -16.05 2.37
C VAL A 102 -1.54 -15.08 1.20
N GLU A 103 -2.66 -14.67 0.60
CA GLU A 103 -2.70 -13.71 -0.51
C GLU A 103 -1.96 -12.42 -0.14
N LYS A 104 -2.22 -11.90 1.07
CA LYS A 104 -1.53 -10.71 1.58
C LYS A 104 -0.01 -10.91 1.74
N LEU A 105 0.44 -12.11 2.13
CA LEU A 105 1.87 -12.41 2.27
C LEU A 105 2.55 -12.59 0.90
N GLU A 106 1.84 -13.13 -0.09
CA GLU A 106 2.30 -13.20 -1.48
C GLU A 106 2.47 -11.81 -2.10
N ASP A 107 1.48 -10.93 -1.92
CA ASP A 107 1.53 -9.54 -2.36
C ASP A 107 2.73 -8.78 -1.77
N LEU A 108 3.04 -9.05 -0.49
CA LEU A 108 4.17 -8.48 0.23
C LEU A 108 5.50 -9.20 -0.05
N LYS A 109 5.50 -10.18 -0.98
CA LYS A 109 6.64 -11.00 -1.38
C LYS A 109 7.37 -11.56 -0.17
N ALA A 110 6.61 -12.17 0.74
CA ALA A 110 7.14 -12.67 2.00
C ALA A 110 8.18 -13.80 1.84
N GLY A 111 8.20 -14.47 0.69
CA GLY A 111 9.18 -15.49 0.35
C GLY A 111 8.97 -16.82 1.08
N LEU A 112 7.76 -17.07 1.58
CA LEU A 112 7.38 -18.38 2.11
C LEU A 112 7.05 -19.31 0.95
N ASN A 113 7.40 -20.59 1.10
CA ASN A 113 7.02 -21.62 0.15
C ASN A 113 5.59 -22.14 0.44
N ASN A 114 5.00 -22.82 -0.54
CA ASN A 114 3.64 -23.36 -0.44
C ASN A 114 3.51 -24.35 0.73
N ASP A 115 4.53 -25.17 0.96
CA ASP A 115 4.53 -26.14 2.06
C ASP A 115 4.40 -25.45 3.42
N THR A 116 5.11 -24.34 3.65
CA THR A 116 4.98 -23.55 4.89
C THR A 116 3.56 -23.01 5.05
N TYR A 117 2.90 -22.56 3.98
CA TYR A 117 1.52 -22.09 4.06
C TYR A 117 0.58 -23.22 4.46
N ILE A 118 0.73 -24.39 3.83
CA ILE A 118 -0.07 -25.59 4.13
C ILE A 118 0.14 -26.01 5.59
N ASP A 119 1.40 -26.14 6.02
CA ASP A 119 1.76 -26.56 7.38
C ASP A 119 1.15 -25.64 8.45
N VAL A 120 1.23 -24.33 8.25
CA VAL A 120 0.66 -23.36 9.21
C VAL A 120 -0.86 -23.38 9.21
N ILE A 121 -1.49 -23.57 8.05
CA ILE A 121 -2.95 -23.74 7.96
C ILE A 121 -3.39 -24.98 8.72
N LEU A 122 -2.73 -26.12 8.51
CA LEU A 122 -3.04 -27.36 9.24
C LEU A 122 -2.82 -27.21 10.75
N GLN A 123 -1.69 -26.62 11.16
CA GLN A 123 -1.39 -26.34 12.57
C GLN A 123 -2.33 -25.31 13.21
N SER A 124 -3.07 -24.54 12.43
CA SER A 124 -4.03 -23.57 12.94
C SER A 124 -5.36 -24.18 13.35
N LEU A 125 -5.62 -25.43 12.93
CA LEU A 125 -6.83 -26.14 13.27
C LEU A 125 -6.80 -26.63 14.74
N PRO A 126 -7.97 -26.86 15.36
CA PRO A 126 -8.06 -27.42 16.70
C PRO A 126 -7.72 -28.92 16.73
N PRO A 127 -7.37 -29.48 17.89
CA PRO A 127 -7.00 -30.90 18.02
C PRO A 127 -8.07 -31.90 17.57
N SER A 128 -9.35 -31.52 17.56
CA SER A 128 -10.42 -32.36 17.02
C SER A 128 -10.24 -32.69 15.53
N TYR A 129 -9.40 -31.94 14.82
CA TYR A 129 -9.09 -32.15 13.42
C TYR A 129 -7.86 -33.03 13.18
N ASP A 130 -7.08 -33.38 14.22
CA ASP A 130 -5.88 -34.22 14.11
C ASP A 130 -6.11 -35.53 13.31
N PRO A 131 -7.25 -36.25 13.45
CA PRO A 131 -7.50 -37.47 12.68
C PRO A 131 -7.64 -37.26 11.15
N PHE A 132 -7.82 -36.02 10.70
CA PHE A 132 -8.00 -35.67 9.28
C PHE A 132 -6.73 -35.08 8.65
N ILE A 133 -5.69 -34.84 9.43
CA ILE A 133 -4.39 -34.36 8.95
C ILE A 133 -3.57 -35.60 8.60
N VAL A 134 -3.28 -35.79 7.30
CA VAL A 134 -2.57 -36.96 6.73
C VAL A 134 -1.15 -36.60 6.34
#